data_AF-A0A653F5H8-F1
#
_entry.id   AF-A0A653F5H8-F1
#
_cell.length_a   1.000
_cell.length_b   1.000
_cell.length_c   1.000
_cell.angle_alpha   90.00
_cell.angle_beta   90.00
_cell.angle_gamma   90.00
#
_symmetry.space_group_name_H-M   'P 1'
#
loop_
_entity.id
_entity.type
_entity.pdbx_description
1 polymer ?
#
loop_
_entity_poly.entity_id
_entity_poly.type
_entity_poly.pdbx_seq_one_letter_code
_entity_poly.pdbx_strand_id
1 'polypeptide(L)' 'MAGLAAARNRGRVGGRPQALSGSRLTHARELQAQGMPVWEIAQLLGVGRSTAYRQLKAAESVAVQR' A
#
# COMPACT_ATOMS: atom_id res chain seq x y z
N MET A 1 -30.36 7.82 -1.10
CA MET A 1 -29.03 7.16 -1.05
C MET A 1 -28.97 6.08 0.04
N ALA A 2 -29.61 4.91 -0.15
CA ALA A 2 -29.65 3.86 0.89
C ALA A 2 -28.57 2.77 0.71
N GLY A 3 -28.14 2.47 -0.52
CA GLY A 3 -27.24 1.35 -0.81
C GLY A 3 -25.78 1.56 -0.38
N LEU A 4 -25.24 2.76 -0.57
CA LEU A 4 -23.84 3.09 -0.23
C LEU A 4 -23.61 3.11 1.28
N ALA A 5 -24.56 3.66 2.05
CA ALA A 5 -24.49 3.68 3.51
C ALA A 5 -24.55 2.26 4.08
N ALA A 6 -25.48 1.42 3.61
CA ALA A 6 -25.56 0.00 3.99
C ALA A 6 -24.30 -0.78 3.57
N ALA A 7 -23.69 -0.48 2.42
CA ALA A 7 -22.43 -1.09 2.00
C ALA A 7 -21.25 -0.71 2.91
N ARG A 8 -21.13 0.57 3.29
CA ARG A 8 -20.12 1.03 4.26
C ARG A 8 -20.33 0.38 5.63
N ASN A 9 -21.58 0.26 6.10
CA ASN A 9 -21.90 -0.40 7.37
C ASN A 9 -21.55 -1.89 7.38
N ARG A 10 -21.56 -2.52 6.19
CA ARG A 10 -21.04 -3.88 5.97
C ARG A 10 -19.52 -3.94 5.76
N GLY A 11 -18.80 -2.85 6.05
CA GLY A 11 -17.34 -2.78 5.95
C GLY A 11 -16.79 -2.59 4.54
N ARG A 12 -17.63 -2.36 3.51
CA ARG A 12 -17.11 -2.06 2.18
C ARG A 12 -16.55 -0.65 2.13
N VAL A 13 -15.23 -0.55 2.05
CA VAL A 13 -14.53 0.68 1.67
C VAL A 13 -14.60 0.80 0.15
N GLY A 14 -15.60 1.53 -0.35
CA GLY A 14 -15.70 1.85 -1.78
C GLY A 14 -14.60 2.82 -2.23
N GLY A 15 -14.10 2.67 -3.47
CA GLY A 15 -13.08 3.56 -4.07
C GLY A 15 -12.10 2.81 -4.96
N ARG A 16 -11.15 3.53 -5.58
CA ARG A 16 -10.05 2.93 -6.35
C ARG A 16 -9.11 2.18 -5.38
N PRO A 17 -8.84 0.88 -5.60
CA PRO A 17 -7.90 0.12 -4.79
C PRO A 17 -6.52 0.80 -4.77
N GLN A 18 -5.82 0.68 -3.64
CA GLN A 18 -4.49 1.26 -3.52
C GLN A 18 -3.51 0.59 -4.49
N ALA A 19 -2.68 1.40 -5.14
CA ALA A 19 -1.77 0.93 -6.17
C ALA A 19 -0.57 0.14 -5.62
N LEU A 20 -0.36 0.10 -4.30
CA LEU A 20 0.62 -0.77 -3.65
C LEU A 20 0.05 -1.18 -2.29
N SER A 21 -0.44 -2.41 -2.19
CA SER A 21 -1.11 -2.98 -1.02
C SER A 21 -1.04 -4.51 -1.02
N GLY A 22 -1.32 -5.14 0.12
CA GLY A 22 -1.36 -6.60 0.25
C GLY A 22 -0.03 -7.25 -0.14
N SER A 23 -0.08 -8.29 -0.99
CA SER A 23 1.10 -9.03 -1.46
C SER A 23 2.16 -8.15 -2.11
N ARG A 24 1.76 -7.14 -2.88
CA ARG A 24 2.71 -6.23 -3.53
C ARG A 24 3.46 -5.35 -2.52
N LEU A 25 2.81 -4.98 -1.41
CA LEU A 25 3.47 -4.23 -0.34
C LEU A 25 4.44 -5.11 0.44
N THR A 26 4.08 -6.37 0.70
CA THR A 26 4.99 -7.35 1.29
C THR A 26 6.23 -7.53 0.42
N HIS A 27 6.04 -7.73 -0.88
CA HIS A 27 7.16 -7.89 -1.82
C HIS A 27 8.04 -6.63 -1.91
N ALA A 28 7.43 -5.43 -1.93
CA ALA A 28 8.18 -4.17 -1.89
C ALA A 28 9.05 -4.05 -0.62
N ARG A 29 8.55 -4.52 0.53
CA ARG A 29 9.30 -4.52 1.80
C ARG A 29 10.44 -5.52 1.79
N GLU A 30 10.25 -6.71 1.21
CA GLU A 30 11.31 -7.71 1.07
C GLU A 30 12.46 -7.16 0.23
N LEU A 31 12.16 -6.53 -0.90
CA LEU A 31 13.15 -5.89 -1.76
C LEU A 31 13.87 -4.73 -1.05
N GLN A 32 13.13 -3.93 -0.27
CA GLN A 32 13.73 -2.87 0.55
C GLN A 32 14.67 -3.46 1.61
N ALA A 33 14.28 -4.56 2.27
CA ALA A 33 15.10 -5.25 3.26
C ALA A 33 16.37 -5.89 2.65
N GLN A 34 16.33 -6.24 1.37
CA GLN A 34 17.50 -6.67 0.59
C GLN A 34 18.43 -5.51 0.20
N GLY A 35 18.09 -4.27 0.57
CA GLY A 35 18.90 -3.08 0.29
C GLY A 35 18.61 -2.41 -1.06
N MET A 36 17.60 -2.86 -1.81
CA MET A 36 17.21 -2.22 -3.06
C MET A 36 16.65 -0.82 -2.80
N PRO A 37 17.06 0.21 -3.55
CA PRO A 37 16.57 1.55 -3.34
C PRO A 37 15.10 1.69 -3.77
N VAL A 38 14.33 2.49 -3.02
CA VAL A 38 12.86 2.63 -3.20
C VAL A 38 12.47 3.10 -4.61
N TRP A 39 13.29 3.90 -5.27
CA TRP A 39 13.02 4.35 -6.63
C TRP A 39 13.11 3.21 -7.66
N GLU A 40 13.98 2.24 -7.44
CA GLU A 40 14.14 1.05 -8.29
C GLU A 40 13.00 0.08 -8.04
N ILE A 41 12.63 -0.14 -6.77
CA ILE A 41 11.43 -0.90 -6.38
C ILE A 41 10.17 -0.30 -7.03
N ALA A 42 10.05 1.03 -7.04
CA ALA A 42 8.91 1.70 -7.65
C ALA A 42 8.81 1.41 -9.15
N GLN A 43 9.95 1.45 -9.86
CA GLN A 43 10.01 1.11 -11.28
C GLN A 43 9.69 -0.36 -11.53
N LEU A 44 10.28 -1.27 -10.75
CA LEU A 44 10.05 -2.71 -10.84
C LEU A 44 8.57 -3.06 -10.65
N LEU A 45 7.90 -2.40 -9.71
CA LEU A 45 6.48 -2.65 -9.40
C LEU A 45 5.51 -1.81 -10.25
N GLY A 46 6.02 -0.98 -11.17
CA GLY A 46 5.19 -0.14 -12.03
C GLY A 46 4.37 0.92 -11.28
N VAL A 47 4.88 1.41 -10.15
CA VAL A 47 4.21 2.43 -9.33
C VAL A 47 5.00 3.74 -9.32
N GLY A 48 4.32 4.86 -9.10
CA GLY A 48 5.01 6.14 -8.91
C GLY A 48 5.91 6.14 -7.68
N ARG A 49 7.06 6.82 -7.75
CA ARG A 49 8.00 6.97 -6.62
C ARG A 49 7.30 7.44 -5.34
N SER A 50 6.43 8.44 -5.46
CA SER A 50 5.65 8.99 -4.34
C SER A 50 4.69 7.96 -3.72
N THR A 51 4.17 7.03 -4.52
CA THR A 51 3.35 5.91 -4.03
C THR A 51 4.20 4.91 -3.26
N ALA A 52 5.36 4.51 -3.81
CA ALA A 52 6.27 3.58 -3.13
C ALA A 52 6.72 4.12 -1.77
N TYR A 53 7.22 5.37 -1.72
CA TYR A 53 7.63 6.00 -0.46
C TYR A 53 6.48 6.08 0.56
N ARG A 54 5.29 6.54 0.15
CA ARG A 54 4.15 6.68 1.06
C ARG A 54 3.74 5.36 1.68
N GLN A 55 3.70 4.30 0.87
CA GLN A 55 3.21 2.99 1.30
C GLN A 55 4.25 2.25 2.14
N LEU A 56 5.53 2.32 1.78
CA LEU A 56 6.60 1.76 2.60
C LEU A 56 6.68 2.45 3.97
N LYS A 57 6.60 3.78 4.01
CA LYS A 57 6.55 4.54 5.27
C LYS A 57 5.31 4.23 6.12
N ALA A 58 4.14 4.13 5.48
CA ALA A 58 2.91 3.77 6.18
C ALA A 58 2.97 2.34 6.75
N ALA A 59 3.59 1.40 6.02
CA ALA A 59 3.79 0.04 6.47
C ALA A 59 4.73 -0.06 7.68
N GLU A 60 5.79 0.75 7.69
CA GLU A 60 6.73 0.87 8.82
C GLU A 60 6.05 1.46 10.06
N SER A 61 5.24 2.51 9.88
CA SER A 61 4.51 3.17 10.97
C SER A 61 3.54 2.22 11.68
N VAL A 62 2.91 1.30 10.94
CA VAL A 62 2.03 0.26 11.51
C VAL A 62 2.82 -0.81 12.26
N ALA A 63 4.08 -1.08 11.89
CA ALA A 63 4.93 -2.05 12.57
C ALA A 63 5.46 -1.53 13.91
N VAL A 64 5.73 -0.22 14.04
CA VAL A 64 6.21 0.41 15.28
C VAL A 64 5.11 0.56 16.34
N GLN A 65 3.84 0.58 15.92
CA GLN A 65 2.68 0.78 16.81
C GLN A 65 2.09 -0.54 17.36
N ARG A 66 2.64 -1.69 16.98
CA ARG A 66 2.23 -3.04 17.43
C ARG A 66 3.25 -3.60 18.41
#